data_AF-A0A2V8PXV0-F1
#
_entry.id   AF-A0A2V8PXV0-F1
#
_cell.length_a   1.000
_cell.length_b   1.000
_cell.length_c   1.000
_cell.angle_alpha   90.00
_cell.angle_beta   90.00
_cell.angle_gamma   90.00
#
_symmetry.space_group_name_H-M   'P 1'
#
loop_
_entity.id
_entity.type
_entity.pdbx_description
1 polymer ?
#
loop_
_entity_poly.entity_id
_entity_poly.type
_entity_poly.pdbx_seq_one_letter_code
_entity_poly.pdbx_strand_id
1 'polypeptide(L)'
;MEAISPGSCARQGTSPFYPAAIPDLIGVKDRLYLDSTGIVLQRSIGDLMRYAALNQGADELTLYDRFRPVGKLPAVSSQSRYSDEQLYALSLYIYSLKPPQNPNKFDALAQQGYVVFMTEACDVCHTPPLYTNNMLTPVAGFKVDPLNRFVLNIPINTDSNLALKTRRGTGYYKVPSLKGLWYRGPFEHTGSVATLEDWFDPRRLRDDYVPTSFRGYGVTTRPVKGHEFGLNLTSEERKALIAFLRTL
;
A
#
# COMPACT_ATOMS: atom_id res chain seq x y z
N MET A 1 -4.69 22.11 9.78
CA MET A 1 -3.87 20.89 9.96
C MET A 1 -4.52 19.63 9.35
N GLU A 2 -5.67 19.72 8.67
CA GLU A 2 -6.28 18.58 7.96
C GLU A 2 -5.74 18.41 6.54
N ALA A 3 -4.45 18.11 6.39
CA ALA A 3 -3.90 17.81 5.06
C ALA A 3 -3.91 16.30 4.73
N ILE A 4 -4.02 15.44 5.74
CA ILE A 4 -3.92 13.98 5.60
C ILE A 4 -5.31 13.39 5.86
N SER A 5 -5.85 12.68 4.86
CA SER A 5 -7.15 12.03 4.94
C SER A 5 -7.12 10.79 5.84
N PRO A 6 -8.26 10.40 6.43
CA PRO A 6 -8.39 9.10 7.10
C PRO A 6 -7.88 7.96 6.22
N GLY A 7 -7.07 7.08 6.78
CA GLY A 7 -6.46 5.95 6.06
C GLY A 7 -5.14 6.26 5.35
N SER A 8 -4.61 7.48 5.45
CA SER A 8 -3.22 7.83 5.13
C SER A 8 -2.52 8.43 6.34
N CYS A 9 -1.20 8.25 6.46
CA CYS A 9 -0.43 8.92 7.50
C CYS A 9 0.99 9.27 7.05
N ALA A 10 1.43 10.45 7.47
CA ALA A 10 2.85 10.74 7.55
C ALA A 10 3.36 10.03 8.80
N ARG A 11 4.01 8.88 8.59
CA ARG A 11 4.70 8.14 9.65
C ARG A 11 6.20 8.32 9.57
N GLN A 12 6.88 7.92 10.63
CA GLN A 12 8.32 7.89 10.74
C GLN A 12 9.00 7.33 9.45
N GLY A 13 9.90 8.13 8.87
CA GLY A 13 10.60 7.83 7.61
C GLY A 13 9.86 8.20 6.32
N THR A 14 8.62 8.67 6.41
CA THR A 14 7.85 9.26 5.29
C THR A 14 7.83 10.79 5.41
N SER A 15 6.92 11.47 4.71
CA SER A 15 6.79 12.93 4.72
C SER A 15 5.32 13.34 4.70
N PRO A 16 4.92 14.47 5.33
CA PRO A 16 3.60 15.06 5.12
C PRO A 16 3.28 15.38 3.64
N PHE A 17 4.32 15.59 2.83
CA PHE A 17 4.18 15.78 1.39
C PHE A 17 4.02 14.46 0.63
N TYR A 18 4.55 13.36 1.18
CA TYR A 18 4.56 12.02 0.58
C TYR A 18 4.13 10.97 1.64
N PRO A 19 2.87 11.02 2.12
CA PRO A 19 2.40 10.08 3.12
C PRO A 19 2.23 8.69 2.51
N ALA A 20 2.11 7.68 3.37
CA ALA A 20 1.73 6.34 2.95
C ALA A 20 0.30 6.05 3.41
N ALA A 21 -0.47 5.36 2.58
CA ALA A 21 -1.69 4.69 2.99
C ALA A 21 -1.38 3.74 4.16
N ILE A 22 -2.28 3.70 5.13
CA ILE A 22 -2.19 2.82 6.29
C ILE A 22 -2.41 1.39 5.77
N PRO A 23 -1.45 0.46 5.98
CA PRO A 23 -1.59 -0.88 5.46
C PRO A 23 -2.69 -1.63 6.19
N ASP A 24 -3.41 -2.47 5.45
CA ASP A 24 -4.33 -3.43 6.03
C ASP A 24 -3.56 -4.53 6.77
N LEU A 25 -3.81 -4.65 8.07
CA LEU A 25 -3.20 -5.63 8.96
C LEU A 25 -3.91 -6.99 8.92
N ILE A 26 -5.16 -7.04 8.43
CA ILE A 26 -5.93 -8.27 8.35
C ILE A 26 -5.35 -9.16 7.25
N GLY A 27 -5.09 -10.43 7.59
CA GLY A 27 -4.48 -11.38 6.65
C GLY A 27 -3.02 -11.07 6.31
N VAL A 28 -2.35 -10.18 7.06
CA VAL A 28 -0.93 -9.85 6.83
C VAL A 28 -0.02 -11.08 6.90
N LYS A 29 -0.39 -12.10 7.68
CA LYS A 29 0.34 -13.37 7.78
C LYS A 29 0.62 -14.00 6.42
N ASP A 30 -0.29 -13.84 5.47
CA ASP A 30 -0.24 -14.48 4.15
C ASP A 30 0.35 -13.55 3.07
N ARG A 31 0.78 -12.33 3.44
CA ARG A 31 1.33 -11.32 2.54
C ARG A 31 2.84 -11.21 2.73
N LEU A 32 3.57 -11.09 1.62
CA LEU A 32 5.04 -11.05 1.65
C LEU A 32 5.59 -9.68 2.09
N TYR A 33 4.82 -8.61 1.89
CA TYR A 33 5.22 -7.24 2.21
C TYR A 33 4.09 -6.51 2.94
N LEU A 34 4.42 -5.88 4.07
CA LEU A 34 3.47 -5.10 4.87
C LEU A 34 3.28 -3.68 4.30
N ASP A 35 4.37 -2.97 4.09
CA ASP A 35 4.35 -1.57 3.63
C ASP A 35 4.24 -1.45 2.11
N SER A 36 3.73 -0.29 1.63
CA SER A 36 3.52 -0.04 0.21
C SER A 36 4.80 -0.15 -0.62
N THR A 37 5.94 0.24 -0.06
CA THR A 37 7.26 0.25 -0.72
C THR A 37 7.95 -1.12 -0.75
N GLY A 38 7.40 -2.14 -0.09
CA GLY A 38 8.06 -3.43 0.05
C GLY A 38 9.37 -3.38 0.82
N ILE A 39 9.58 -2.39 1.70
CA ILE A 39 10.82 -2.25 2.46
C ILE A 39 11.03 -3.41 3.43
N VAL A 40 9.94 -3.98 3.97
CA VAL A 40 10.01 -5.10 4.90
C VAL A 40 9.37 -6.34 4.33
N LEU A 41 10.22 -7.36 4.19
CA LEU A 41 9.87 -8.71 3.80
C LEU A 41 9.37 -9.50 5.01
N GLN A 42 8.23 -10.16 4.87
CA GLN A 42 7.63 -10.98 5.90
C GLN A 42 7.71 -12.47 5.53
N ARG A 43 8.68 -13.18 6.12
CA ARG A 43 8.86 -14.64 5.93
C ARG A 43 8.37 -15.44 7.12
N SER A 44 8.35 -14.83 8.31
CA SER A 44 7.86 -15.43 9.54
C SER A 44 7.36 -14.35 10.50
N ILE A 45 6.73 -14.78 11.60
CA ILE A 45 6.29 -13.87 12.66
C ILE A 45 7.44 -13.02 13.22
N GLY A 46 8.68 -13.52 13.19
CA GLY A 46 9.85 -12.78 13.62
C GLY A 46 10.13 -11.54 12.77
N ASP A 47 9.76 -11.53 11.49
CA ASP A 47 9.89 -10.33 10.65
C ASP A 47 8.87 -9.25 11.04
N LEU A 48 7.66 -9.63 11.44
CA LEU A 48 6.67 -8.68 11.98
C LEU A 48 7.11 -8.12 13.34
N MET A 49 7.68 -8.97 14.21
CA MET A 49 8.28 -8.53 15.48
C MET A 49 9.41 -7.51 15.25
N ARG A 50 10.33 -7.81 14.31
CA ARG A 50 11.39 -6.88 13.91
C ARG A 50 10.84 -5.59 13.35
N TYR A 51 9.81 -5.67 12.50
CA TYR A 51 9.15 -4.47 11.97
C TYR A 51 8.61 -3.60 13.11
N ALA A 52 7.87 -4.18 14.05
CA ALA A 52 7.32 -3.45 15.19
C ALA A 52 8.43 -2.80 16.05
N ALA A 53 9.52 -3.53 16.32
CA ALA A 53 10.68 -2.99 17.05
C ALA A 53 11.36 -1.84 16.30
N LEU A 54 11.58 -1.96 14.98
CA LEU A 54 12.23 -0.93 14.18
C LEU A 54 11.40 0.36 14.05
N ASN A 55 10.07 0.22 14.10
CA ASN A 55 9.14 1.36 14.06
C ASN A 55 8.84 1.93 15.46
N GLN A 56 9.54 1.46 16.50
CA GLN A 56 9.51 1.99 17.86
C GLN A 56 10.72 2.90 18.14
N GLY A 57 11.07 3.77 17.20
CA GLY A 57 12.14 4.76 17.38
C GLY A 57 13.57 4.25 17.17
N ALA A 58 13.76 3.03 16.67
CA ALA A 58 15.10 2.53 16.32
C ALA A 58 15.79 3.40 15.24
N ASP A 59 15.02 4.13 14.44
CA ASP A 59 15.56 5.08 13.47
C ASP A 59 16.02 6.40 14.09
N GLU A 60 15.53 6.79 15.27
CA GLU A 60 16.09 7.90 16.05
C GLU A 60 17.51 7.59 16.51
N LEU A 61 17.90 6.31 16.50
CA LEU A 61 19.26 5.84 16.75
C LEU A 61 20.15 5.84 15.50
N THR A 62 19.62 6.25 14.33
CA THR A 62 20.39 6.28 13.09
C THR A 62 21.48 7.37 13.13
N LEU A 63 22.69 6.99 12.73
CA LEU A 63 23.82 7.88 12.49
C LEU A 63 24.09 7.97 10.98
N TYR A 64 24.29 9.19 10.48
CA TYR A 64 24.70 9.47 9.10
C TYR A 64 26.18 9.82 9.12
N ASP A 65 27.04 8.80 9.11
CA ASP A 65 28.45 8.96 9.46
C ASP A 65 28.58 9.60 10.86
N ARG A 66 29.01 10.87 10.94
CA ARG A 66 29.11 11.62 12.21
C ARG A 66 27.91 12.52 12.49
N PHE A 67 26.97 12.63 11.57
CA PHE A 67 25.82 13.52 11.71
C PHE A 67 24.61 12.78 12.30
N ARG A 68 24.00 13.36 13.34
CA ARG A 68 22.71 12.91 13.87
C ARG A 68 21.69 14.04 13.74
N PRO A 69 20.52 13.80 13.11
CA PRO A 69 19.51 14.84 12.93
C PRO A 69 18.86 15.29 14.25
N VAL A 70 18.89 14.44 15.28
CA VAL A 70 18.18 14.66 16.54
C VAL A 70 19.12 14.43 17.73
N GLY A 71 19.77 15.47 18.25
CA GLY A 71 20.46 15.47 19.54
C GLY A 71 21.51 14.35 19.78
N LYS A 72 21.89 14.14 21.05
CA LYS A 72 22.80 13.06 21.51
C LYS A 72 22.04 11.75 21.75
N LEU A 73 22.70 10.61 21.50
CA LEU A 73 22.06 9.29 21.65
C LEU A 73 21.51 9.15 23.09
N PRO A 74 20.26 8.71 23.26
CA PRO A 74 19.71 8.50 24.59
C PRO A 74 20.47 7.38 25.30
N ALA A 75 20.63 7.52 26.62
CA ALA A 75 21.24 6.46 27.43
C ALA A 75 20.44 5.17 27.28
N VAL A 76 21.11 4.03 27.12
CA VAL A 76 20.44 2.72 26.93
C VAL A 76 19.43 2.44 28.06
N SER A 77 19.77 2.83 29.29
CA SER A 77 18.90 2.70 30.47
C SER A 77 17.61 3.52 30.42
N SER A 78 17.53 4.55 29.57
CA SER A 78 16.34 5.39 29.38
C SER A 78 15.46 4.95 28.21
N GLN A 79 15.88 3.93 27.45
CA GLN A 79 15.12 3.47 26.29
C GLN A 79 14.10 2.41 26.71
N SER A 80 12.85 2.63 26.32
CA SER A 80 11.81 1.60 26.40
C SER A 80 11.79 0.82 25.07
N ARG A 81 12.28 -0.42 25.07
CA ARG A 81 12.02 -1.37 23.98
C ARG A 81 10.92 -2.33 24.40
N TYR A 82 10.05 -2.73 23.48
CA TYR A 82 9.20 -3.90 23.73
C TYR A 82 10.07 -5.13 23.97
N SER A 83 9.69 -5.94 24.97
CA SER A 83 10.29 -7.25 25.17
C SER A 83 9.94 -8.18 24.01
N ASP A 84 10.70 -9.26 23.86
CA ASP A 84 10.45 -10.24 22.81
C ASP A 84 9.07 -10.90 23.00
N GLU A 85 8.62 -11.09 24.25
CA GLU A 85 7.29 -11.58 24.60
C GLU A 85 6.20 -10.58 24.19
N GLN A 86 6.40 -9.27 24.43
CA GLN A 86 5.46 -8.24 24.02
C GLN A 86 5.33 -8.16 22.49
N LEU A 87 6.47 -8.21 21.79
CA LEU A 87 6.50 -8.21 20.32
C LEU A 87 5.83 -9.47 19.74
N TYR A 88 6.07 -10.62 20.36
CA TYR A 88 5.46 -11.88 19.95
C TYR A 88 3.94 -11.87 20.20
N ALA A 89 3.50 -11.41 21.36
CA ALA A 89 2.07 -11.27 21.68
C ALA A 89 1.36 -10.31 20.73
N LEU A 90 1.95 -9.15 20.43
CA LEU A 90 1.43 -8.20 19.44
C LEU A 90 1.35 -8.84 18.05
N SER A 91 2.37 -9.57 17.65
CA SER A 91 2.41 -10.21 16.33
C SER A 91 1.38 -11.34 16.21
N LEU A 92 1.17 -12.12 17.27
CA LEU A 92 0.10 -13.12 17.35
C LEU A 92 -1.28 -12.46 17.27
N TYR A 93 -1.48 -11.35 17.98
CA TYR A 93 -2.71 -10.58 17.90
C TYR A 93 -2.99 -10.12 16.47
N ILE A 94 -2.01 -9.49 15.81
CA ILE A 94 -2.13 -9.04 14.41
C ILE A 94 -2.44 -10.23 13.48
N TYR A 95 -1.75 -11.36 13.64
CA TYR A 95 -2.01 -12.57 12.84
C TYR A 95 -3.38 -13.18 13.09
N SER A 96 -4.00 -12.92 14.24
CA SER A 96 -5.32 -13.43 14.61
C SER A 96 -6.48 -12.59 14.08
N LEU A 97 -6.20 -11.39 13.55
CA LEU A 97 -7.23 -10.48 13.05
C LEU A 97 -8.03 -11.14 11.92
N LYS A 98 -9.35 -11.09 12.04
CA LYS A 98 -10.29 -11.60 11.03
C LYS A 98 -11.01 -10.44 10.36
N PRO A 99 -11.25 -10.52 9.03
CA PRO A 99 -12.04 -9.50 8.36
C PRO A 99 -13.49 -9.52 8.89
N PRO A 100 -14.17 -8.37 8.87
CA PRO A 100 -15.61 -8.34 9.09
C PRO A 100 -16.32 -9.18 8.02
N GLN A 101 -17.54 -9.63 8.32
CA GLN A 101 -18.36 -10.35 7.34
C GLN A 101 -18.64 -9.45 6.14
N ASN A 102 -18.30 -9.91 4.93
CA ASN A 102 -18.58 -9.17 3.71
C ASN A 102 -20.10 -9.12 3.44
N PRO A 103 -20.73 -7.93 3.41
CA PRO A 103 -22.14 -7.81 3.06
C PRO A 103 -22.39 -8.08 1.56
N ASN A 104 -21.38 -7.88 0.71
CA ASN A 104 -21.49 -8.09 -0.73
C ASN A 104 -21.45 -9.58 -1.06
N LYS A 105 -22.40 -10.04 -1.88
CA LYS A 105 -22.50 -11.43 -2.31
C LYS A 105 -21.92 -11.59 -3.71
N PHE A 106 -21.40 -12.78 -3.98
CA PHE A 106 -21.01 -13.17 -5.33
C PHE A 106 -22.27 -13.58 -6.11
N ASP A 107 -22.95 -12.59 -6.67
CA ASP A 107 -24.16 -12.74 -7.49
C ASP A 107 -23.84 -12.78 -9.00
N ALA A 108 -24.87 -12.70 -9.84
CA ALA A 108 -24.69 -12.73 -11.30
C ALA A 108 -23.86 -11.55 -11.83
N LEU A 109 -23.96 -10.37 -11.20
CA LEU A 109 -23.19 -9.19 -11.60
C LEU A 109 -21.71 -9.34 -11.18
N ALA A 110 -21.45 -9.87 -9.98
CA ALA A 110 -20.10 -10.21 -9.55
C ALA A 110 -19.46 -11.31 -10.42
N GLN A 111 -20.26 -12.29 -10.87
CA GLN A 111 -19.78 -13.31 -11.81
C GLN A 111 -19.36 -12.70 -13.17
N GLN A 112 -20.12 -11.73 -13.69
CA GLN A 112 -19.71 -10.97 -14.88
C GLN A 112 -18.44 -10.18 -14.60
N GLY A 113 -18.34 -9.55 -13.43
CA GLY A 113 -17.15 -8.82 -13.01
C GLY A 113 -15.90 -9.68 -12.90
N TYR A 114 -16.05 -10.93 -12.47
CA TYR A 114 -14.95 -11.91 -12.47
C TYR A 114 -14.46 -12.20 -13.89
N VAL A 115 -15.37 -12.31 -14.86
CA VAL A 115 -14.97 -12.48 -16.28
C VAL A 115 -14.19 -11.25 -16.75
N VAL A 116 -14.68 -10.04 -16.48
CA VAL A 116 -13.96 -8.80 -16.81
C VAL A 116 -12.57 -8.77 -16.14
N PHE A 117 -12.47 -9.15 -14.86
CA PHE A 117 -11.22 -9.21 -14.13
C PHE A 117 -10.18 -10.10 -14.81
N MET A 118 -10.59 -11.28 -15.30
CA MET A 118 -9.70 -12.19 -16.02
C MET A 118 -9.38 -11.69 -17.44
N THR A 119 -10.36 -11.14 -18.16
CA THR A 119 -10.17 -10.65 -19.53
C THR A 119 -9.26 -9.41 -19.59
N GLU A 120 -9.37 -8.51 -18.61
CA GLU A 120 -8.52 -7.33 -18.46
C GLU A 120 -7.14 -7.66 -17.83
N ALA A 121 -6.82 -8.95 -17.68
CA ALA A 121 -5.55 -9.44 -17.13
C ALA A 121 -5.21 -8.88 -15.73
N CYS A 122 -6.23 -8.55 -14.93
CA CYS A 122 -6.03 -8.05 -13.57
C CYS A 122 -5.34 -9.09 -12.69
N ASP A 123 -5.58 -10.37 -12.96
CA ASP A 123 -5.05 -11.53 -12.25
C ASP A 123 -3.53 -11.74 -12.41
N VAL A 124 -2.91 -11.17 -13.46
CA VAL A 124 -1.45 -11.20 -13.66
C VAL A 124 -0.71 -10.55 -12.48
N CYS A 125 -1.26 -9.45 -11.96
CA CYS A 125 -0.76 -8.78 -10.77
C CYS A 125 -1.53 -9.22 -9.52
N HIS A 126 -2.86 -9.26 -9.61
CA HIS A 126 -3.76 -9.52 -8.50
C HIS A 126 -4.22 -10.98 -8.46
N THR A 127 -3.27 -11.91 -8.42
CA THR A 127 -3.52 -13.36 -8.55
C THR A 127 -4.29 -13.94 -7.35
N PRO A 128 -5.39 -14.70 -7.56
CA PRO A 128 -6.06 -15.48 -6.51
C PRO A 128 -5.12 -16.52 -5.85
N PRO A 129 -5.40 -16.99 -4.62
CA PRO A 129 -6.54 -16.63 -3.76
C PRO A 129 -6.30 -15.39 -2.91
N LEU A 130 -5.10 -14.81 -2.92
CA LEU A 130 -4.77 -13.61 -2.13
C LEU A 130 -5.05 -12.31 -2.88
N TYR A 131 -5.33 -12.39 -4.18
CA TYR A 131 -5.49 -11.26 -5.08
C TYR A 131 -4.30 -10.32 -5.08
N THR A 132 -3.11 -10.91 -5.00
CA THR A 132 -1.79 -10.32 -5.15
C THR A 132 -0.83 -11.46 -5.47
N ASN A 133 0.10 -11.23 -6.38
CA ASN A 133 1.21 -12.14 -6.65
C ASN A 133 2.40 -11.93 -5.70
N ASN A 134 2.28 -11.04 -4.70
CA ASN A 134 3.34 -10.68 -3.76
C ASN A 134 4.63 -10.17 -4.44
N MET A 135 4.54 -9.64 -5.67
CA MET A 135 5.68 -9.06 -6.37
C MET A 135 5.73 -7.54 -6.20
N LEU A 136 6.87 -6.98 -6.58
CA LEU A 136 7.14 -5.55 -6.61
C LEU A 136 7.07 -5.03 -8.06
N THR A 137 6.62 -3.80 -8.25
CA THR A 137 6.71 -3.09 -9.53
C THR A 137 7.63 -1.87 -9.37
N PRO A 138 8.53 -1.61 -10.33
CA PRO A 138 9.42 -0.47 -10.27
C PRO A 138 8.64 0.82 -10.53
N VAL A 139 9.01 1.87 -9.80
CA VAL A 139 8.51 3.21 -10.09
C VAL A 139 9.22 3.80 -11.30
N ALA A 140 8.56 4.74 -11.98
CA ALA A 140 9.17 5.46 -13.10
C ALA A 140 10.51 6.09 -12.69
N GLY A 141 11.54 5.87 -13.51
CA GLY A 141 12.89 6.39 -13.29
C GLY A 141 13.78 5.55 -12.37
N PHE A 142 13.29 4.44 -11.81
CA PHE A 142 14.13 3.53 -11.03
C PHE A 142 14.76 2.44 -11.90
N LYS A 143 16.08 2.25 -11.76
CA LYS A 143 16.81 1.19 -12.47
C LYS A 143 16.65 -0.13 -11.73
N VAL A 144 15.96 -1.08 -12.35
CA VAL A 144 15.77 -2.43 -11.81
C VAL A 144 17.07 -3.23 -11.94
N ASP A 145 17.45 -3.92 -10.87
CA ASP A 145 18.46 -4.98 -10.94
C ASP A 145 17.87 -6.18 -11.70
N PRO A 146 18.41 -6.55 -12.87
CA PRO A 146 17.88 -7.66 -13.67
C PRO A 146 17.92 -9.01 -12.94
N LEU A 147 18.68 -9.15 -11.85
CA LEU A 147 18.73 -10.37 -11.04
C LEU A 147 17.63 -10.43 -9.96
N ASN A 148 16.85 -9.36 -9.77
CA ASN A 148 15.82 -9.32 -8.74
C ASN A 148 14.56 -10.09 -9.19
N ARG A 149 14.47 -11.34 -8.74
CA ARG A 149 13.35 -12.26 -9.04
C ARG A 149 12.01 -11.89 -8.38
N PHE A 150 11.99 -10.92 -7.47
CA PHE A 150 10.77 -10.46 -6.80
C PHE A 150 10.12 -9.26 -7.48
N VAL A 151 10.67 -8.80 -8.61
CA VAL A 151 10.21 -7.63 -9.34
C VAL A 151 9.54 -8.06 -10.65
N LEU A 152 8.31 -7.60 -10.85
CA LEU A 152 7.70 -7.53 -12.17
C LEU A 152 8.27 -6.31 -12.87
N ASN A 153 9.03 -6.50 -13.95
CA ASN A 153 9.55 -5.40 -14.76
C ASN A 153 8.48 -4.80 -15.68
N ILE A 154 7.32 -4.47 -15.09
CA ILE A 154 6.20 -3.78 -15.70
C ILE A 154 6.07 -2.46 -14.95
N PRO A 155 6.55 -1.34 -15.49
CA PRO A 155 6.45 -0.05 -14.83
C PRO A 155 4.99 0.36 -14.81
N ILE A 156 4.43 0.42 -13.61
CA ILE A 156 3.12 0.99 -13.38
C ILE A 156 3.36 2.45 -13.04
N ASN A 157 2.84 3.37 -13.86
CA ASN A 157 3.11 4.83 -13.85
C ASN A 157 2.62 5.57 -12.58
N THR A 158 2.63 4.89 -11.44
CA THR A 158 2.37 5.40 -10.10
C THR A 158 3.38 6.47 -9.72
N ASP A 159 2.95 7.45 -8.91
CA ASP A 159 3.84 8.47 -8.36
C ASP A 159 5.05 7.86 -7.65
N SER A 160 6.26 8.31 -7.99
CA SER A 160 7.51 7.76 -7.47
C SER A 160 7.96 8.39 -6.14
N ASN A 161 7.29 9.44 -5.67
CA ASN A 161 7.78 10.24 -4.55
C ASN A 161 7.96 9.43 -3.25
N LEU A 162 6.99 8.60 -2.84
CA LEU A 162 7.16 7.79 -1.63
C LEU A 162 8.34 6.81 -1.77
N ALA A 163 8.48 6.18 -2.95
CA ALA A 163 9.52 5.19 -3.23
C ALA A 163 10.94 5.78 -3.48
N LEU A 164 11.06 7.06 -3.84
CA LEU A 164 12.35 7.68 -4.20
C LEU A 164 12.77 8.86 -3.31
N LYS A 165 11.84 9.55 -2.67
CA LYS A 165 12.09 10.81 -1.92
C LYS A 165 11.90 10.66 -0.41
N THR A 166 11.70 9.44 0.10
CA THR A 166 11.54 9.18 1.53
C THR A 166 12.51 8.12 2.02
N ARG A 167 12.71 8.04 3.34
CA ARG A 167 13.58 7.02 3.96
C ARG A 167 12.98 5.62 3.93
N ARG A 168 11.71 5.50 3.54
CA ARG A 168 11.04 4.21 3.29
C ARG A 168 11.15 3.78 1.83
N GLY A 169 11.78 4.60 0.98
CA GLY A 169 11.89 4.33 -0.44
C GLY A 169 12.79 3.15 -0.78
N THR A 170 12.31 2.26 -1.65
CA THR A 170 13.05 1.11 -2.20
C THR A 170 13.23 1.20 -3.71
N GLY A 171 12.61 2.20 -4.37
CA GLY A 171 12.44 2.23 -5.82
C GLY A 171 11.27 1.40 -6.34
N TYR A 172 10.49 0.75 -5.47
CA TYR A 172 9.40 -0.13 -5.86
C TYR A 172 8.11 0.12 -5.06
N TYR A 173 6.99 -0.37 -5.59
CA TYR A 173 5.78 -0.62 -4.82
C TYR A 173 5.37 -2.08 -4.90
N LYS A 174 4.83 -2.62 -3.81
CA LYS A 174 4.21 -3.95 -3.83
C LYS A 174 2.91 -3.93 -4.61
N VAL A 175 2.59 -5.03 -5.27
CA VAL A 175 1.23 -5.27 -5.75
C VAL A 175 0.32 -5.52 -4.54
N PRO A 176 -0.64 -4.64 -4.23
CA PRO A 176 -1.47 -4.83 -3.03
C PRO A 176 -2.47 -5.98 -3.22
N SER A 177 -2.78 -6.70 -2.13
CA SER A 177 -3.90 -7.65 -2.12
C SER A 177 -5.21 -6.89 -2.32
N LEU A 178 -6.08 -7.38 -3.22
CA LEU A 178 -7.42 -6.80 -3.42
C LEU A 178 -8.47 -7.29 -2.40
N LYS A 179 -8.10 -8.17 -1.46
CA LYS A 179 -9.02 -8.57 -0.39
C LYS A 179 -9.44 -7.39 0.47
N GLY A 180 -10.70 -7.38 0.87
CA GLY A 180 -11.27 -6.38 1.76
C GLY A 180 -11.45 -4.98 1.16
N LEU A 181 -11.35 -4.83 -0.17
CA LEU A 181 -11.56 -3.54 -0.85
C LEU A 181 -12.88 -2.85 -0.48
N TRP A 182 -13.90 -3.61 -0.06
CA TRP A 182 -15.20 -3.07 0.31
C TRP A 182 -15.22 -2.32 1.66
N TYR A 183 -14.29 -2.59 2.58
CA TYR A 183 -14.22 -1.93 3.89
C TYR A 183 -12.92 -1.14 4.10
N ARG A 184 -11.96 -1.27 3.19
CA ARG A 184 -10.70 -0.54 3.25
C ARG A 184 -10.66 0.56 2.20
N GLY A 185 -10.05 1.67 2.57
CA GLY A 185 -9.81 2.81 1.71
C GLY A 185 -9.13 3.90 2.54
N PRO A 186 -8.65 4.97 1.88
CA PRO A 186 -8.56 5.20 0.44
C PRO A 186 -7.54 4.28 -0.28
N PHE A 187 -7.57 4.30 -1.61
CA PHE A 187 -6.77 3.46 -2.50
C PHE A 187 -5.48 4.12 -2.98
N GLU A 188 -4.65 3.28 -3.58
CA GLU A 188 -3.25 3.49 -3.94
C GLU A 188 -2.32 3.81 -2.75
N HIS A 189 -1.00 3.74 -2.97
CA HIS A 189 0.04 3.89 -1.95
C HIS A 189 0.02 5.17 -1.08
N THR A 190 -0.57 6.27 -1.53
CA THR A 190 -0.72 7.56 -0.81
C THR A 190 -2.15 7.82 -0.32
N GLY A 191 -3.13 7.00 -0.70
CA GLY A 191 -4.53 7.14 -0.30
C GLY A 191 -5.26 8.34 -0.91
N SER A 192 -5.06 8.59 -2.20
CA SER A 192 -5.59 9.75 -2.95
C SER A 192 -6.99 9.53 -3.49
N VAL A 193 -7.41 8.27 -3.61
CA VAL A 193 -8.64 7.86 -4.31
C VAL A 193 -9.57 7.19 -3.31
N ALA A 194 -10.74 7.76 -3.05
CA ALA A 194 -11.65 7.27 -2.03
C ALA A 194 -12.42 6.01 -2.43
N THR A 195 -12.76 5.85 -3.72
CA THR A 195 -13.67 4.80 -4.21
C THR A 195 -13.11 4.02 -5.41
N LEU A 196 -13.66 2.84 -5.68
CA LEU A 196 -13.26 2.06 -6.86
C LEU A 196 -13.76 2.74 -8.14
N GLU A 197 -14.92 3.39 -8.06
CA GLU A 197 -15.46 4.21 -9.13
C GLU A 197 -14.48 5.32 -9.54
N ASP A 198 -13.90 6.03 -8.57
CA ASP A 198 -12.87 7.04 -8.83
C ASP A 198 -11.57 6.41 -9.38
N TRP A 199 -11.21 5.20 -8.93
CA TRP A 199 -10.02 4.51 -9.42
C TRP A 199 -10.13 4.11 -10.90
N PHE A 200 -11.33 3.73 -11.34
CA PHE A 200 -11.61 3.39 -12.74
C PHE A 200 -12.06 4.57 -13.59
N ASP A 201 -12.11 5.80 -13.04
CA ASP A 201 -12.43 6.99 -13.78
C ASP A 201 -11.20 7.55 -14.52
N PRO A 202 -11.17 7.56 -15.87
CA PRO A 202 -10.02 8.09 -16.62
C PRO A 202 -9.74 9.57 -16.34
N ARG A 203 -10.71 10.33 -15.84
CA ARG A 203 -10.50 11.74 -15.42
C ARG A 203 -9.42 11.86 -14.36
N ARG A 204 -9.15 10.82 -13.56
CA ARG A 204 -8.10 10.85 -12.54
C ARG A 204 -6.70 11.11 -13.10
N LEU A 205 -6.48 10.86 -14.40
CA LEU A 205 -5.19 11.08 -15.05
C LEU A 205 -4.97 12.51 -15.54
N ARG A 206 -6.00 13.37 -15.46
CA ARG A 206 -5.92 14.77 -15.92
C ARG A 206 -5.27 15.66 -14.88
N ASP A 207 -4.59 16.71 -15.33
CA ASP A 207 -3.92 17.67 -14.44
C ASP A 207 -4.89 18.51 -13.60
N ASP A 208 -6.11 18.68 -14.08
CA ASP A 208 -7.20 19.39 -13.39
C ASP A 208 -8.04 18.49 -12.46
N TYR A 209 -7.67 17.22 -12.29
CA TYR A 209 -8.37 16.32 -11.38
C TYR A 209 -8.20 16.76 -9.92
N VAL A 210 -9.29 16.67 -9.16
CA VAL A 210 -9.27 16.87 -7.70
C VAL A 210 -9.30 15.50 -7.04
N PRO A 211 -8.21 15.03 -6.39
CA PRO A 211 -8.22 13.77 -5.67
C PRO A 211 -9.36 13.71 -4.64
N THR A 212 -10.07 12.59 -4.60
CA THR A 212 -11.25 12.39 -3.74
C THR A 212 -10.91 12.10 -2.28
N SER A 213 -9.63 11.85 -1.99
CA SER A 213 -9.11 11.71 -0.62
C SER A 213 -7.84 12.57 -0.44
N PHE A 214 -6.64 11.99 -0.28
CA PHE A 214 -5.42 12.77 -0.07
C PHE A 214 -5.03 13.59 -1.32
N ARG A 215 -5.11 14.93 -1.21
CA ARG A 215 -4.75 15.84 -2.32
C ARG A 215 -3.28 16.21 -2.35
N GLY A 216 -2.61 16.24 -1.20
CA GLY A 216 -1.28 16.83 -1.08
C GLY A 216 -1.31 18.16 -0.35
N TYR A 217 -0.25 18.45 0.40
CA TYR A 217 -0.13 19.71 1.15
C TYR A 217 0.00 20.89 0.18
N GLY A 218 -0.92 21.86 0.28
CA GLY A 218 -0.94 23.04 -0.60
C GLY A 218 -1.35 22.75 -2.05
N VAL A 219 -1.88 21.55 -2.34
CA VAL A 219 -2.30 21.14 -3.69
C VAL A 219 -3.82 21.18 -3.81
N THR A 220 -4.32 21.82 -4.85
CA THR A 220 -5.75 21.89 -5.18
C THR A 220 -6.16 20.83 -6.19
N THR A 221 -5.43 20.72 -7.29
CA THR A 221 -5.61 19.72 -8.35
C THR A 221 -4.29 19.02 -8.64
N ARG A 222 -4.37 17.73 -9.02
CA ARG A 222 -3.26 16.96 -9.58
C ARG A 222 -3.79 15.65 -10.17
N PRO A 223 -3.07 15.04 -11.13
CA PRO A 223 -3.40 13.70 -11.55
C PRO A 223 -3.09 12.68 -10.44
N VAL A 224 -3.88 11.62 -10.37
CA VAL A 224 -3.55 10.39 -9.64
C VAL A 224 -3.20 9.31 -10.66
N LYS A 225 -1.91 9.22 -10.97
CA LYS A 225 -1.37 8.24 -11.92
C LYS A 225 -1.26 6.84 -11.29
N GLY A 226 -1.11 5.82 -12.13
CA GLY A 226 -1.08 4.41 -11.76
C GLY A 226 -1.18 3.56 -13.01
N HIS A 227 -1.61 2.29 -12.87
CA HIS A 227 -1.91 1.49 -14.06
C HIS A 227 -3.18 2.00 -14.74
N GLU A 228 -3.30 1.77 -16.05
CA GLU A 228 -4.45 2.18 -16.85
C GLU A 228 -5.45 1.03 -17.11
N PHE A 229 -5.16 -0.19 -16.65
CA PHE A 229 -6.10 -1.32 -16.71
C PHE A 229 -7.47 -0.95 -16.12
N GLY A 230 -8.53 -1.26 -16.85
CA GLY A 230 -9.91 -0.96 -16.46
C GLY A 230 -10.42 0.44 -16.83
N LEU A 231 -9.57 1.37 -17.31
CA LEU A 231 -10.01 2.74 -17.65
C LEU A 231 -10.86 2.83 -18.92
N ASN A 232 -10.66 1.90 -19.86
CA ASN A 232 -11.38 1.84 -21.14
C ASN A 232 -12.65 0.96 -21.08
N LEU A 233 -12.97 0.41 -19.91
CA LEU A 233 -14.19 -0.39 -19.73
C LEU A 233 -15.44 0.44 -19.98
N THR A 234 -16.44 -0.17 -20.59
CA THR A 234 -17.79 0.37 -20.65
C THR A 234 -18.37 0.56 -19.24
N SER A 235 -19.44 1.36 -19.14
CA SER A 235 -20.08 1.60 -17.84
C SER A 235 -20.57 0.31 -17.18
N GLU A 236 -21.08 -0.65 -17.97
CA GLU A 236 -21.58 -1.93 -17.45
C GLU A 236 -20.44 -2.87 -17.03
N GLU A 237 -19.37 -2.99 -17.82
CA GLU A 237 -18.20 -3.80 -17.45
C GLU A 237 -17.53 -3.25 -16.18
N ARG A 238 -17.38 -1.92 -16.07
CA ARG A 238 -16.82 -1.28 -14.88
C ARG A 238 -17.68 -1.56 -13.66
N LYS A 239 -19.01 -1.43 -13.78
CA LYS A 239 -19.95 -1.73 -12.71
C LYS A 239 -19.87 -3.19 -12.28
N ALA A 240 -19.79 -4.12 -13.23
CA ALA A 240 -19.60 -5.54 -12.96
C ALA A 240 -18.27 -5.81 -12.25
N LEU A 241 -17.15 -5.27 -12.76
CA LEU A 241 -15.82 -5.41 -12.15
C LEU A 241 -15.81 -4.89 -10.70
N ILE A 242 -16.40 -3.71 -10.44
CA ILE A 242 -16.50 -3.17 -9.08
C ILE A 242 -17.35 -4.07 -8.19
N ALA A 243 -18.46 -4.63 -8.69
CA ALA A 243 -19.28 -5.57 -7.95
C ALA A 243 -18.45 -6.81 -7.54
N PHE A 244 -17.67 -7.38 -8.46
CA PHE A 244 -16.75 -8.48 -8.16
C PHE A 244 -15.71 -8.10 -7.11
N LEU A 245 -15.01 -6.98 -7.29
CA LEU A 245 -13.97 -6.52 -6.37
C LEU A 245 -14.50 -6.28 -4.95
N ARG A 246 -15.76 -5.86 -4.81
CA ARG A 246 -16.44 -5.72 -3.52
C ARG A 246 -16.72 -7.05 -2.83
N THR A 247 -16.74 -8.17 -3.55
CA THR A 247 -16.91 -9.52 -2.96
C THR A 247 -15.63 -10.06 -2.30
N LEU A 248 -14.47 -9.45 -2.60
CA LEU A 248 -13.15 -9.87 -2.11
C LEU A 248 -12.83 -9.34 -0.70
#